data_AF-A0A937QK35-F1
#
_entry.id   AF-A0A937QK35-F1
#
_cell.length_a   1.000
_cell.length_b   1.000
_cell.length_c   1.000
_cell.angle_alpha   90.00
_cell.angle_beta   90.00
_cell.angle_gamma   90.00
#
_symmetry.space_group_name_H-M   'P 1'
#
loop_
_entity.id
_entity.type
_entity.pdbx_description
1 polymer ?
#
loop_
_entity_poly.entity_id
_entity_poly.type
_entity_poly.pdbx_seq_one_letter_code
_entity_poly.pdbx_strand_id
1 'polypeptide(L)'
;MMLRTRGLYRSVCAEADKTVEHQRKHRRLTWIFPIGGLLALLWFLLRVIPKPSRATYPCQRAAFPLASGFVIWLAGAIGSVAAFRRARRCLVQSRYVLCAALLAVGIGSLWLAQSFTSEEIVFAQEPVANSPIGNAKGLHPGRVVWVHDPDATDWQGAGNGHWWESSHTDQVVVDEMMGRAIRALSGEAADAAGWDSLFKHFNKARGRGVVGYKPGEKIVVKVNFVGCIRIWQGDSVASVEGYNLRSVDYMNTSPQVIIALLRQLVNTVGVAQANITVGDTLCYFPNEFYEMCHDKFPDVRYLEYLGKFGRTAAKLSSVPFYWSTPDAEGKTTDYVPESYVRADYLINLANLKSHNDMAGITLCAKNHYGSLVRKPARTQEYFDMHKDLPRNKPGMGHYRPLVDLMGHKQLGGKTLLYLIDGLYAGKHAKERAPRRWNTSPFNDDWTSSLFASQDPVAIDSVGFDFLWTEWDDAPHWSGTNDYLVEAALANDPPSGTFYDPDHEGNVTRLPSLGVHEHWNNPADKQYSRNSGRAEGIELVKLTAAASGVVSVAASPGVR
;
A
#
# COMPACT_ATOMS: atom_id res chain seq x y z
N MET A 1 30.81 -13.49 -62.04
CA MET A 1 30.77 -12.10 -62.56
C MET A 1 29.38 -11.54 -62.30
N MET A 2 29.15 -10.90 -61.15
CA MET A 2 27.96 -10.09 -60.82
C MET A 2 28.35 -9.15 -59.69
N LEU A 3 28.40 -7.85 -59.97
CA LEU A 3 28.56 -6.78 -59.00
C LEU A 3 27.31 -5.90 -59.10
N ARG A 4 26.62 -5.72 -57.98
CA ARG A 4 25.61 -4.68 -57.80
C ARG A 4 25.93 -3.94 -56.50
N THR A 5 26.22 -2.66 -56.65
CA THR A 5 26.56 -1.68 -55.62
C THR A 5 25.31 -1.23 -54.86
N ARG A 6 25.41 -1.11 -53.52
CA ARG A 6 24.47 -0.36 -52.66
C ARG A 6 25.25 0.73 -51.94
N GLY A 7 24.70 1.95 -52.00
CA GLY A 7 25.28 3.17 -51.44
C GLY A 7 25.22 3.23 -49.91
N LEU A 8 26.20 3.96 -49.38
CA LEU A 8 26.45 4.25 -47.97
C LEU A 8 25.54 5.36 -47.43
N TYR A 9 25.19 5.27 -46.15
CA TYR A 9 25.08 6.43 -45.26
C TYR A 9 25.90 6.14 -43.99
N ARG A 10 26.87 7.01 -43.67
CA ARG A 10 27.76 6.94 -42.50
C ARG A 10 27.08 7.58 -41.29
N SER A 11 27.04 6.86 -40.16
CA SER A 11 26.88 7.44 -38.82
C SER A 11 28.25 7.74 -38.22
N VAL A 12 28.43 8.91 -37.61
CA VAL A 12 29.56 9.18 -36.70
C VAL A 12 28.99 9.46 -35.32
N CYS A 13 29.22 8.54 -34.38
CA CYS A 13 29.00 8.71 -32.96
C CYS A 13 30.15 9.54 -32.35
N ALA A 14 29.81 10.49 -31.49
CA ALA A 14 30.72 11.05 -30.49
C ALA A 14 29.92 11.29 -29.21
N GLU A 15 29.94 10.34 -28.27
CA GLU A 15 29.65 10.58 -26.85
C GLU A 15 30.19 9.41 -26.02
N ALA A 16 31.50 9.39 -25.82
CA ALA A 16 32.19 8.50 -24.90
C ALA A 16 32.76 9.36 -23.76
N ASP A 17 31.95 9.67 -22.74
CA ASP A 17 32.53 10.07 -21.44
C ASP A 17 31.62 10.00 -20.20
N LYS A 18 30.31 9.71 -20.32
CA LYS A 18 29.41 9.65 -19.13
C LYS A 18 29.18 8.24 -18.56
N THR A 19 29.65 7.20 -19.21
CA THR A 19 29.46 5.79 -18.79
C THR A 19 30.48 5.28 -17.77
N VAL A 20 31.60 5.99 -17.56
CA VAL A 20 32.69 5.52 -16.70
C VAL A 20 32.42 5.73 -15.20
N GLU A 21 31.66 6.75 -14.84
CA GLU A 21 31.44 7.11 -13.43
C GLU A 21 30.37 6.26 -12.74
N HIS A 22 29.29 5.92 -13.45
CA HIS A 22 28.20 5.09 -12.93
C HIS A 22 28.59 3.61 -12.77
N GLN A 23 29.49 3.09 -13.63
CA GLN A 23 30.10 1.76 -13.47
C GLN A 23 31.04 1.68 -12.26
N ARG A 24 31.70 2.80 -11.88
CA ARG A 24 32.65 2.84 -10.76
C ARG A 24 31.98 2.73 -9.40
N LYS A 25 30.77 3.28 -9.22
CA LYS A 25 29.97 3.17 -7.99
C LYS A 25 29.41 1.75 -7.76
N HIS A 26 28.90 1.10 -8.80
CA HIS A 26 28.43 -0.30 -8.68
C HIS A 26 29.56 -1.28 -8.39
N ARG A 27 30.74 -1.07 -8.99
CA ARG A 27 31.92 -1.92 -8.80
C ARG A 27 32.50 -1.84 -7.37
N ARG A 28 32.28 -0.75 -6.63
CA ARG A 28 32.65 -0.64 -5.20
C ARG A 28 31.68 -1.40 -4.28
N LEU A 29 30.38 -1.42 -4.59
CA LEU A 29 29.39 -2.21 -3.84
C LEU A 29 29.56 -3.72 -4.03
N THR A 30 30.02 -4.17 -5.20
CA THR A 30 30.22 -5.60 -5.50
C THR A 30 31.22 -6.29 -4.55
N TRP A 31 32.13 -5.53 -3.94
CA TRP A 31 33.14 -6.07 -3.03
C TRP A 31 32.78 -5.94 -1.54
N ILE A 32 31.69 -5.25 -1.18
CA ILE A 32 31.31 -5.05 0.23
C ILE A 32 30.97 -6.38 0.90
N PHE A 33 30.23 -7.25 0.22
CA PHE A 33 29.87 -8.57 0.74
C PHE A 33 31.09 -9.49 0.93
N PRO A 34 31.98 -9.72 -0.06
CA PRO A 34 33.15 -10.57 0.14
C PRO A 34 34.18 -9.96 1.09
N ILE A 35 34.40 -8.64 1.09
CA ILE A 35 35.35 -8.00 2.01
C ILE A 35 34.80 -7.99 3.44
N GLY A 36 33.54 -7.60 3.63
CA GLY A 36 32.89 -7.58 4.95
C GLY A 36 32.79 -8.99 5.56
N GLY A 37 32.42 -9.97 4.74
CA GLY A 37 32.39 -11.37 5.14
C GLY A 37 33.77 -11.95 5.49
N LEU A 38 34.81 -11.62 4.71
CA LEU A 38 36.19 -12.00 5.01
C LEU A 38 36.70 -11.35 6.30
N LEU A 39 36.43 -10.06 6.50
CA LEU A 39 36.82 -9.35 7.72
C LEU A 39 36.11 -9.91 8.95
N ALA A 40 34.81 -10.24 8.83
CA ALA A 40 34.05 -10.91 9.88
C ALA A 40 34.64 -12.30 10.19
N LEU A 41 35.00 -13.08 9.17
CA LEU A 41 35.65 -14.38 9.33
C LEU A 41 37.01 -14.26 10.02
N LEU A 42 37.89 -13.37 9.54
CA LEU A 42 39.20 -13.14 10.13
C LEU A 42 39.08 -12.70 11.59
N TRP A 43 38.17 -11.77 11.87
CA TRP A 43 37.93 -11.31 13.24
C TRP A 43 37.40 -12.43 14.14
N PHE A 44 36.47 -13.25 13.64
CA PHE A 44 35.94 -14.40 14.36
C PHE A 44 37.03 -15.43 14.67
N LEU A 45 37.81 -15.84 13.67
CA LEU A 45 38.90 -16.80 13.85
C LEU A 45 39.99 -16.28 14.79
N LEU A 46 40.42 -15.02 14.63
CA LEU A 46 41.44 -14.39 15.48
C LEU A 46 41.01 -14.30 16.95
N ARG A 47 39.72 -14.12 17.22
CA ARG A 47 39.20 -13.97 18.59
C ARG A 47 38.83 -15.30 19.22
N VAL A 48 38.24 -16.22 18.46
CA VAL A 48 37.64 -17.46 18.96
C VAL A 48 38.63 -18.62 19.00
N ILE A 49 39.54 -18.78 18.02
CA ILE A 49 40.53 -19.88 18.04
C ILE A 49 41.38 -19.87 19.32
N PRO A 50 41.93 -18.72 19.78
CA PRO A 50 42.75 -18.70 21.00
C PRO A 50 41.93 -18.91 22.28
N LYS A 51 40.63 -18.65 22.26
CA LYS A 51 39.73 -18.81 23.42
C LYS A 51 38.28 -19.02 22.95
N PRO A 52 37.83 -20.28 22.77
CA PRO A 52 36.54 -20.62 22.17
C PRO A 52 35.32 -20.00 22.86
N SER A 53 35.40 -19.76 24.18
CA SER A 53 34.31 -19.13 24.94
C SER A 53 33.96 -17.71 24.49
N ARG A 54 34.81 -17.05 23.68
CA ARG A 54 34.51 -15.72 23.11
C ARG A 54 33.45 -15.74 22.03
N ALA A 55 33.09 -16.91 21.49
CA ALA A 55 32.03 -17.03 20.49
C ALA A 55 30.65 -16.53 21.00
N THR A 56 30.43 -16.55 22.31
CA THR A 56 29.18 -16.09 22.93
C THR A 56 29.09 -14.57 23.08
N TYR A 57 30.17 -13.83 22.82
CA TYR A 57 30.18 -12.38 22.97
C TYR A 57 29.26 -11.73 21.92
N PRO A 58 28.52 -10.65 22.26
CA PRO A 58 27.56 -10.03 21.34
C PRO A 58 28.15 -9.66 19.97
N CYS A 59 29.38 -9.15 19.96
CA CYS A 59 30.08 -8.77 18.74
C CYS A 59 30.51 -9.97 17.87
N GLN A 60 30.81 -11.11 18.50
CA GLN A 60 31.14 -12.36 17.80
C GLN A 60 29.88 -13.07 17.30
N ARG A 61 28.77 -13.00 18.05
CA ARG A 61 27.45 -13.45 17.60
C ARG A 61 26.95 -12.65 16.39
N ALA A 62 27.27 -11.36 16.29
CA ALA A 62 26.97 -10.54 15.12
C ALA A 62 27.89 -10.86 13.91
N ALA A 63 29.17 -11.15 14.15
CA ALA A 63 30.12 -11.49 13.10
C ALA A 63 29.91 -12.90 12.52
N PHE A 64 29.41 -13.84 13.33
CA PHE A 64 29.31 -15.26 12.96
C PHE A 64 28.42 -15.55 11.73
N PRO A 65 27.21 -14.96 11.58
CA PRO A 65 26.40 -15.13 10.38
C PRO A 65 27.08 -14.60 9.12
N LEU A 66 27.76 -13.45 9.21
CA LEU A 66 28.50 -12.85 8.09
C LEU A 66 29.70 -13.71 7.66
N ALA A 67 30.45 -14.23 8.64
CA ALA A 67 31.57 -15.13 8.41
C ALA A 67 31.10 -16.46 7.78
N SER A 68 30.03 -17.06 8.32
CA SER A 68 29.45 -18.30 7.81
C SER A 68 28.90 -18.13 6.39
N GLY A 69 28.17 -17.05 6.12
CA GLY A 69 27.67 -16.72 4.78
C GLY A 69 28.80 -16.55 3.76
N PHE A 70 29.91 -15.92 4.15
CA PHE A 70 31.10 -15.81 3.30
C PHE A 70 31.74 -17.16 2.98
N VAL A 71 31.89 -18.05 3.97
CA VAL A 71 32.46 -19.39 3.77
C VAL A 71 31.58 -20.22 2.84
N ILE A 72 30.26 -20.19 3.02
CA ILE A 72 29.29 -20.90 2.17
C ILE A 72 29.34 -20.36 0.73
N TRP A 73 29.34 -19.03 0.56
CA TRP A 73 29.47 -18.40 -0.75
C TRP A 73 30.79 -18.76 -1.44
N LEU A 74 31.91 -18.71 -0.72
CA LEU A 74 33.23 -19.04 -1.25
C LEU A 74 33.34 -20.52 -1.64
N ALA A 75 32.81 -21.43 -0.82
CA ALA A 75 32.76 -22.86 -1.11
C ALA A 75 31.90 -23.14 -2.35
N GLY A 76 30.73 -22.51 -2.47
CA GLY A 76 29.86 -22.61 -3.65
C GLY A 76 30.53 -22.08 -4.92
N ALA A 77 31.21 -20.93 -4.84
CA ALA A 77 31.92 -20.33 -5.97
C ALA A 77 33.10 -21.19 -6.43
N ILE A 78 33.94 -21.67 -5.50
CA ILE A 78 35.08 -22.55 -5.81
C ILE A 78 34.58 -23.88 -6.39
N GLY A 79 33.55 -24.48 -5.78
CA GLY A 79 32.92 -25.71 -6.23
C GLY A 79 32.38 -25.59 -7.66
N SER A 80 31.67 -24.51 -7.96
CA SER A 80 31.14 -24.21 -9.30
C SER A 80 32.25 -24.02 -10.34
N VAL A 81 33.29 -23.24 -10.03
CA VAL A 81 34.43 -23.03 -10.94
C VAL A 81 35.20 -24.34 -11.20
N ALA A 82 35.42 -25.16 -10.16
CA ALA A 82 36.08 -26.46 -10.30
C ALA A 82 35.25 -27.42 -11.16
N ALA A 83 33.94 -27.48 -10.92
CA ALA A 83 33.00 -28.30 -11.69
C ALA A 83 32.96 -27.85 -13.16
N PHE A 84 32.88 -26.54 -13.42
CA PHE A 84 32.87 -25.99 -14.78
C PHE A 84 34.19 -26.22 -15.53
N ARG A 85 35.34 -26.03 -14.87
CA ARG A 85 36.66 -26.31 -15.47
C ARG A 85 36.80 -27.80 -15.83
N ARG A 86 36.25 -28.69 -15.01
CA ARG A 86 36.28 -30.14 -15.26
C ARG A 86 35.29 -30.55 -16.34
N ALA A 87 34.09 -29.95 -16.37
CA ALA A 87 33.10 -30.13 -17.44
C ALA A 87 33.68 -29.76 -18.82
N ARG A 88 34.39 -28.62 -18.92
CA ARG A 88 35.05 -28.19 -20.16
C ARG A 88 36.09 -29.21 -20.65
N ARG A 89 36.85 -29.85 -19.76
CA ARG A 89 37.79 -30.92 -20.13
C ARG A 89 37.06 -32.19 -20.58
N CYS A 90 35.97 -32.56 -19.91
CA CYS A 90 35.16 -33.72 -20.30
C CYS A 90 34.48 -33.52 -21.65
N LEU A 91 34.08 -32.30 -21.99
CA LEU A 91 33.53 -31.94 -23.30
C LEU A 91 34.57 -32.16 -24.41
N VAL A 92 35.82 -31.71 -24.20
CA VAL A 92 36.93 -31.93 -25.15
C VAL A 92 37.29 -33.41 -25.29
N GLN A 93 37.05 -34.22 -24.25
CA GLN A 93 37.29 -35.67 -24.23
C GLN A 93 36.08 -36.51 -24.69
N SER A 94 35.03 -35.87 -25.24
CA SER A 94 33.77 -36.53 -25.65
C SER A 94 33.06 -37.33 -24.54
N ARG A 95 33.32 -37.02 -23.27
CA ARG A 95 32.69 -37.64 -22.09
C ARG A 95 31.44 -36.86 -21.68
N TYR A 96 30.42 -36.88 -22.54
CA TYR A 96 29.23 -36.04 -22.43
C TYR A 96 28.43 -36.26 -21.14
N VAL A 97 28.28 -37.51 -20.68
CA VAL A 97 27.54 -37.84 -19.44
C VAL A 97 28.22 -37.22 -18.21
N LEU A 98 29.55 -37.32 -18.11
CA LEU A 98 30.32 -36.74 -17.01
C LEU A 98 30.32 -35.21 -17.07
N CYS A 99 30.30 -34.63 -18.28
CA CYS A 99 30.15 -33.19 -18.48
C CYS A 99 28.80 -32.69 -17.92
N ALA A 100 27.69 -33.35 -18.28
CA ALA A 100 26.36 -33.00 -17.80
C ALA A 100 26.25 -33.11 -16.26
N ALA A 101 26.79 -34.18 -15.68
CA ALA A 101 26.82 -34.36 -14.23
C ALA A 101 27.60 -33.24 -13.51
N LEU A 102 28.75 -32.83 -14.06
CA LEU A 102 29.56 -31.75 -13.48
C LEU A 102 28.89 -30.37 -13.63
N LEU A 103 28.19 -30.12 -14.73
CA LEU A 103 27.39 -28.90 -14.88
C LEU A 103 26.23 -28.86 -13.86
N ALA A 104 25.54 -29.99 -13.66
CA ALA A 104 24.50 -30.10 -12.64
C ALA A 104 25.04 -29.86 -11.22
N VAL A 105 26.22 -30.40 -10.90
CA VAL A 105 26.90 -30.12 -9.61
C VAL A 105 27.28 -28.65 -9.47
N GLY A 106 27.77 -28.01 -10.54
CA GLY A 106 28.14 -26.60 -10.51
C GLY A 106 26.94 -25.66 -10.31
N ILE A 107 25.82 -25.94 -10.99
CA ILE A 107 24.55 -25.23 -10.81
C ILE A 107 23.99 -25.52 -9.40
N GLY A 108 23.99 -26.78 -8.97
CA GLY A 108 23.50 -27.18 -7.64
C GLY A 108 24.30 -26.56 -6.50
N SER A 109 25.61 -26.40 -6.64
CA SER A 109 26.48 -25.75 -5.65
C SER A 109 26.20 -24.24 -5.52
N LEU A 110 25.94 -23.58 -6.65
CA LEU A 110 25.56 -22.17 -6.68
C LEU A 110 24.15 -21.96 -6.10
N TRP A 111 23.21 -22.84 -6.46
CA TRP A 111 21.84 -22.83 -5.96
C TRP A 111 21.81 -23.08 -4.44
N LEU A 112 22.53 -24.07 -3.95
CA LEU A 112 22.67 -24.37 -2.52
C LEU A 112 23.26 -23.20 -1.75
N ALA A 113 24.33 -22.57 -2.26
CA ALA A 113 24.94 -21.41 -1.64
C ALA A 113 23.98 -20.21 -1.59
N GLN A 114 23.15 -20.02 -2.62
CA GLN A 114 22.12 -18.97 -2.63
C GLN A 114 21.02 -19.23 -1.61
N SER A 115 20.55 -20.49 -1.48
CA SER A 115 19.51 -20.90 -0.52
C SER A 115 19.92 -20.67 0.94
N PHE A 116 21.20 -20.76 1.29
CA PHE A 116 21.69 -20.45 2.65
C PHE A 116 21.88 -18.95 2.92
N THR A 117 21.74 -18.09 1.89
CA THR A 117 21.89 -16.63 2.01
C THR A 117 20.60 -15.86 1.82
N SER A 118 19.49 -16.53 1.46
CA SER A 118 18.17 -15.90 1.39
C SER A 118 17.62 -15.67 2.80
N GLU A 119 17.16 -14.45 3.08
CA GLU A 119 16.37 -14.18 4.29
C GLU A 119 15.10 -15.02 4.30
N GLU A 120 14.85 -15.72 5.41
CA GLU A 120 13.65 -16.50 5.62
C GLU A 120 12.46 -15.57 5.85
N ILE A 121 11.40 -15.74 5.04
CA ILE A 121 10.14 -15.00 5.24
C ILE A 121 9.35 -15.73 6.32
N VAL A 122 9.02 -15.03 7.40
CA VAL A 122 8.17 -15.56 8.46
C VAL A 122 6.70 -15.34 8.08
N PHE A 123 5.95 -16.43 7.98
CA PHE A 123 4.50 -16.39 7.73
C PHE A 123 3.71 -16.34 9.05
N ALA A 124 2.54 -15.71 9.00
CA ALA A 124 1.59 -15.63 10.09
C ALA A 124 0.86 -16.96 10.29
N GLN A 125 0.26 -17.13 11.47
CA GLN A 125 -0.74 -18.18 11.68
C GLN A 125 -2.07 -17.76 11.07
N GLU A 126 -2.94 -18.74 10.80
CA GLU A 126 -4.31 -18.46 10.35
C GLU A 126 -5.03 -17.55 11.35
N PRO A 127 -5.70 -16.49 10.88
CA PRO A 127 -6.40 -15.56 11.76
C PRO A 127 -7.55 -16.23 12.50
N VAL A 128 -7.77 -15.81 13.74
CA VAL A 128 -8.90 -16.30 14.54
C VAL A 128 -10.15 -15.52 14.16
N ALA A 129 -11.15 -16.24 13.63
CA ALA A 129 -12.43 -15.67 13.24
C ALA A 129 -13.25 -15.13 14.42
N ASN A 130 -14.07 -14.12 14.15
CA ASN A 130 -15.16 -13.62 15.03
C ASN A 130 -14.74 -13.34 16.48
N SER A 131 -13.53 -12.80 16.65
CA SER A 131 -12.91 -12.47 17.94
C SER A 131 -12.62 -10.95 17.99
N PRO A 132 -13.67 -10.12 18.13
CA PRO A 132 -13.52 -8.67 18.04
C PRO A 132 -12.72 -8.08 19.19
N ILE A 133 -11.83 -7.15 18.83
CA ILE A 133 -11.06 -6.31 19.75
C ILE A 133 -11.21 -4.83 19.36
N GLY A 134 -11.06 -3.94 20.33
CA GLY A 134 -11.22 -2.50 20.13
C GLY A 134 -12.68 -2.04 20.10
N ASN A 135 -12.87 -0.74 19.86
CA ASN A 135 -14.15 -0.06 19.95
C ASN A 135 -14.61 0.44 18.59
N ALA A 136 -15.68 -0.17 18.08
CA ALA A 136 -16.26 0.13 16.78
C ALA A 136 -16.70 1.61 16.65
N LYS A 137 -16.49 2.22 15.48
CA LYS A 137 -16.80 3.63 15.17
C LYS A 137 -17.82 3.77 14.05
N GLY A 138 -18.38 4.97 13.91
CA GLY A 138 -19.30 5.35 12.83
C GLY A 138 -20.76 5.34 13.23
N LEU A 139 -21.60 5.88 12.34
CA LEU A 139 -23.05 5.96 12.51
C LEU A 139 -23.67 4.60 12.81
N HIS A 140 -23.21 3.57 12.09
CA HIS A 140 -23.43 2.17 12.42
C HIS A 140 -22.08 1.58 12.84
N PRO A 141 -21.82 1.39 14.15
CA PRO A 141 -20.49 1.09 14.64
C PRO A 141 -19.85 -0.15 13.98
N GLY A 142 -18.68 0.01 13.38
CA GLY A 142 -17.93 -1.10 12.75
C GLY A 142 -18.52 -1.57 11.43
N ARG A 143 -19.48 -0.83 10.85
CA ARG A 143 -20.04 -1.14 9.54
C ARG A 143 -19.04 -0.85 8.44
N VAL A 144 -18.81 -1.85 7.59
CA VAL A 144 -18.12 -1.72 6.32
C VAL A 144 -19.09 -2.11 5.22
N VAL A 145 -19.23 -1.26 4.21
CA VAL A 145 -19.99 -1.58 3.00
C VAL A 145 -19.01 -2.03 1.94
N TRP A 146 -19.33 -3.14 1.26
CA TRP A 146 -18.66 -3.59 0.06
C TRP A 146 -19.67 -3.64 -1.09
N VAL A 147 -19.43 -2.81 -2.09
CA VAL A 147 -20.17 -2.80 -3.35
C VAL A 147 -19.35 -3.53 -4.40
N HIS A 148 -19.91 -4.54 -5.04
CA HIS A 148 -19.33 -5.26 -6.17
C HIS A 148 -20.26 -5.19 -7.37
N ASP A 149 -19.77 -4.64 -8.48
CA ASP A 149 -20.54 -4.50 -9.70
C ASP A 149 -19.65 -4.82 -10.92
N PRO A 150 -19.75 -6.03 -11.49
CA PRO A 150 -18.85 -6.47 -12.57
C PRO A 150 -19.00 -5.62 -13.84
N ASP A 151 -20.12 -4.91 -14.02
CA ASP A 151 -20.32 -4.03 -15.17
C ASP A 151 -19.49 -2.73 -15.06
N ALA A 152 -18.83 -2.48 -13.93
CA ALA A 152 -18.01 -1.28 -13.73
C ALA A 152 -16.72 -1.29 -14.56
N THR A 153 -16.20 -2.46 -14.91
CA THR A 153 -14.89 -2.59 -15.57
C THR A 153 -14.88 -3.71 -16.60
N ASP A 154 -14.32 -3.48 -17.80
CA ASP A 154 -14.27 -4.48 -18.87
C ASP A 154 -12.89 -4.62 -19.55
N TRP A 155 -11.87 -3.98 -18.98
CA TRP A 155 -10.53 -3.91 -19.58
C TRP A 155 -9.96 -5.31 -19.89
N GLN A 156 -9.48 -5.52 -21.12
CA GLN A 156 -8.91 -6.82 -21.49
C GLN A 156 -7.45 -7.00 -21.03
N GLY A 157 -6.88 -5.98 -20.39
CA GLY A 157 -5.52 -5.98 -19.87
C GLY A 157 -4.52 -5.29 -20.80
N ALA A 158 -3.23 -5.41 -20.46
CA ALA A 158 -2.16 -4.72 -21.15
C ALA A 158 -2.16 -5.04 -22.67
N GLY A 159 -2.14 -3.99 -23.49
CA GLY A 159 -2.26 -4.09 -24.95
C GLY A 159 -3.65 -3.71 -25.48
N ASN A 160 -4.64 -3.57 -24.61
CA ASN A 160 -5.97 -3.05 -24.93
C ASN A 160 -6.18 -1.68 -24.28
N GLY A 161 -5.40 -0.67 -24.71
CA GLY A 161 -5.47 0.67 -24.10
C GLY A 161 -5.09 0.67 -22.62
N HIS A 162 -5.73 1.56 -21.86
CA HIS A 162 -5.47 1.76 -20.44
C HIS A 162 -6.73 1.55 -19.60
N TRP A 163 -6.61 0.89 -18.44
CA TRP A 163 -7.77 0.55 -17.60
C TRP A 163 -8.62 1.76 -17.19
N TRP A 164 -7.99 2.92 -17.04
CA TRP A 164 -8.63 4.17 -16.62
C TRP A 164 -9.32 4.92 -17.77
N GLU A 165 -9.20 4.48 -19.02
CA GLU A 165 -9.92 5.07 -20.14
C GLU A 165 -11.43 4.87 -19.99
N SER A 166 -12.22 5.83 -20.48
CA SER A 166 -13.69 5.76 -20.38
C SER A 166 -14.33 4.63 -21.20
N SER A 167 -13.57 3.98 -22.09
CA SER A 167 -13.97 2.76 -22.78
C SER A 167 -13.78 1.50 -21.94
N HIS A 168 -13.15 1.60 -20.76
CA HIS A 168 -12.76 0.46 -19.94
C HIS A 168 -13.31 0.47 -18.51
N THR A 169 -13.67 1.64 -18.02
CA THR A 169 -14.35 1.82 -16.74
C THR A 169 -15.63 2.62 -16.95
N ASP A 170 -16.78 2.01 -16.67
CA ASP A 170 -18.08 2.65 -16.84
C ASP A 170 -18.37 3.65 -15.72
N GLN A 171 -18.40 4.93 -16.07
CA GLN A 171 -18.60 6.00 -15.10
C GLN A 171 -20.00 5.98 -14.46
N VAL A 172 -21.04 5.56 -15.18
CA VAL A 172 -22.42 5.52 -14.67
C VAL A 172 -22.54 4.43 -13.61
N VAL A 173 -21.99 3.25 -13.87
CA VAL A 173 -21.95 2.16 -12.89
C VAL A 173 -21.15 2.59 -11.65
N VAL A 174 -19.99 3.22 -11.82
CA VAL A 174 -19.18 3.72 -10.69
C VAL A 174 -19.90 4.82 -9.88
N ASP A 175 -20.66 5.70 -10.53
CA ASP A 175 -21.52 6.67 -9.83
C ASP A 175 -22.58 5.97 -8.97
N GLU A 176 -23.24 4.93 -9.52
CA GLU A 176 -24.22 4.13 -8.79
C GLU A 176 -23.57 3.38 -7.62
N MET A 177 -22.40 2.78 -7.81
CA MET A 177 -21.63 2.13 -6.75
C MET A 177 -21.38 3.08 -5.59
N MET A 178 -20.95 4.32 -5.86
CA MET A 178 -20.71 5.33 -4.84
C MET A 178 -22.01 5.69 -4.09
N GLY A 179 -23.11 5.95 -4.81
CA GLY A 179 -24.40 6.24 -4.17
C GLY A 179 -24.90 5.09 -3.30
N ARG A 180 -24.83 3.84 -3.80
CA ARG A 180 -25.18 2.63 -3.04
C ARG A 180 -24.34 2.49 -1.77
N ALA A 181 -23.03 2.77 -1.86
CA ALA A 181 -22.14 2.73 -0.70
C ALA A 181 -22.56 3.74 0.38
N ILE A 182 -22.85 4.99 0.01
CA ILE A 182 -23.31 6.03 0.94
C ILE A 182 -24.65 5.68 1.59
N ARG A 183 -25.63 5.22 0.81
CA ARG A 183 -26.95 4.81 1.30
C ARG A 183 -26.85 3.65 2.29
N ALA A 184 -26.12 2.59 1.95
CA ALA A 184 -25.97 1.44 2.85
C ALA A 184 -25.13 1.76 4.09
N LEU A 185 -24.10 2.60 3.95
CA LEU A 185 -23.26 2.99 5.08
C LEU A 185 -24.06 3.83 6.09
N SER A 186 -24.93 4.72 5.60
CA SER A 186 -25.78 5.56 6.45
C SER A 186 -27.05 4.85 6.94
N GLY A 187 -27.55 3.87 6.20
CA GLY A 187 -28.87 3.26 6.41
C GLY A 187 -30.02 4.08 5.81
N GLU A 188 -29.72 5.12 5.02
CA GLU A 188 -30.71 6.02 4.44
C GLU A 188 -31.08 5.62 3.01
N ALA A 189 -32.29 5.96 2.57
CA ALA A 189 -32.79 5.61 1.24
C ALA A 189 -32.32 6.54 0.10
N ALA A 190 -31.79 7.72 0.43
CA ALA A 190 -31.38 8.74 -0.54
C ALA A 190 -29.99 9.29 -0.21
N ASP A 191 -29.22 9.63 -1.24
CA ASP A 191 -27.82 10.06 -1.11
C ASP A 191 -27.68 11.30 -0.23
N ALA A 192 -28.54 12.31 -0.41
CA ALA A 192 -28.51 13.55 0.37
C ALA A 192 -28.79 13.31 1.86
N ALA A 193 -29.77 12.45 2.18
CA ALA A 193 -30.05 12.04 3.56
C ALA A 193 -28.88 11.25 4.14
N GLY A 194 -28.28 10.36 3.34
CA GLY A 194 -27.12 9.57 3.74
C GLY A 194 -25.94 10.44 4.14
N TRP A 195 -25.56 11.40 3.29
CA TRP A 195 -24.50 12.35 3.61
C TRP A 195 -24.81 13.19 4.85
N ASP A 196 -26.02 13.75 4.97
CA ASP A 196 -26.42 14.55 6.13
C ASP A 196 -26.31 13.74 7.44
N SER A 197 -26.75 12.49 7.45
CA SER A 197 -26.62 11.58 8.61
C SER A 197 -25.16 11.29 8.96
N LEU A 198 -24.30 11.04 7.96
CA LEU A 198 -22.85 10.82 8.19
C LEU A 198 -22.17 12.07 8.77
N PHE A 199 -22.46 13.26 8.23
CA PHE A 199 -21.94 14.53 8.75
C PHE A 199 -22.44 14.82 10.16
N LYS A 200 -23.75 14.68 10.42
CA LYS A 200 -24.34 14.90 11.75
C LYS A 200 -23.73 13.99 12.81
N HIS A 201 -23.54 12.72 12.50
CA HIS A 201 -22.87 11.77 13.39
C HIS A 201 -21.43 12.21 13.68
N PHE A 202 -20.67 12.48 12.63
CA PHE A 202 -19.26 12.84 12.75
C PHE A 202 -19.04 14.17 13.50
N ASN A 203 -19.85 15.19 13.19
CA ASN A 203 -19.82 16.47 13.89
C ASN A 203 -20.21 16.33 15.36
N LYS A 204 -21.20 15.49 15.70
CA LYS A 204 -21.55 15.18 17.10
C LYS A 204 -20.37 14.54 17.83
N ALA A 205 -19.74 13.52 17.23
CA ALA A 205 -18.60 12.82 17.81
C ALA A 205 -17.39 13.74 18.06
N ARG A 206 -17.25 14.81 17.25
CA ARG A 206 -16.19 15.83 17.39
C ARG A 206 -16.60 17.04 18.24
N GLY A 207 -17.73 16.98 18.95
CA GLY A 207 -18.19 18.07 19.83
C GLY A 207 -18.69 19.31 19.08
N ARG A 208 -18.98 19.22 17.78
CA ARG A 208 -19.53 20.30 16.94
C ARG A 208 -21.07 20.33 16.92
N GLY A 209 -21.71 19.43 17.66
CA GLY A 209 -23.16 19.26 17.71
C GLY A 209 -23.74 18.41 16.59
N VAL A 210 -25.05 18.17 16.62
CA VAL A 210 -25.79 17.36 15.62
C VAL A 210 -26.14 18.22 14.41
N VAL A 211 -25.13 18.61 13.65
CA VAL A 211 -25.28 19.47 12.46
C VAL A 211 -24.67 18.80 11.25
N GLY A 212 -25.31 18.95 10.09
CA GLY A 212 -24.77 18.50 8.80
C GLY A 212 -23.62 19.38 8.32
N TYR A 213 -23.24 19.21 7.06
CA TYR A 213 -22.30 20.11 6.37
C TYR A 213 -22.80 21.57 6.39
N LYS A 214 -21.89 22.52 6.56
CA LYS A 214 -22.16 23.95 6.46
C LYS A 214 -21.40 24.56 5.27
N PRO A 215 -22.05 25.41 4.46
CA PRO A 215 -21.37 26.09 3.36
C PRO A 215 -20.10 26.82 3.81
N GLY A 216 -19.00 26.59 3.09
CA GLY A 216 -17.69 27.16 3.40
C GLY A 216 -16.74 26.21 4.13
N GLU A 217 -17.26 25.14 4.74
CA GLU A 217 -16.41 24.08 5.29
C GLU A 217 -15.66 23.35 4.17
N LYS A 218 -14.42 22.95 4.48
CA LYS A 218 -13.46 22.42 3.50
C LYS A 218 -13.27 20.92 3.62
N ILE A 219 -13.12 20.26 2.48
CA ILE A 219 -12.89 18.81 2.39
C ILE A 219 -11.57 18.57 1.66
N VAL A 220 -10.70 17.76 2.26
CA VAL A 220 -9.53 17.20 1.58
C VAL A 220 -9.74 15.71 1.31
N VAL A 221 -9.45 15.27 0.09
CA VAL A 221 -9.52 13.87 -0.34
C VAL A 221 -8.11 13.38 -0.62
N LYS A 222 -7.61 12.46 0.22
CA LYS A 222 -6.30 11.82 0.02
C LYS A 222 -6.47 10.58 -0.85
N VAL A 223 -6.02 10.68 -2.09
CA VAL A 223 -5.99 9.56 -3.06
C VAL A 223 -4.66 8.81 -2.98
N ASN A 224 -4.60 7.57 -3.47
CA ASN A 224 -3.37 6.81 -3.55
C ASN A 224 -2.85 6.77 -4.99
N PHE A 225 -1.85 7.61 -5.28
CA PHE A 225 -1.18 7.67 -6.58
C PHE A 225 0.25 7.12 -6.51
N VAL A 226 0.49 6.05 -5.73
CA VAL A 226 1.84 5.52 -5.45
C VAL A 226 2.66 5.23 -6.73
N GLY A 227 2.03 4.88 -7.85
CA GLY A 227 2.73 4.71 -9.13
C GLY A 227 3.34 6.01 -9.67
N CYS A 228 2.74 7.15 -9.32
CA CYS A 228 3.06 8.49 -9.76
C CYS A 228 3.95 9.27 -8.78
N ILE A 229 4.60 8.58 -7.84
CA ILE A 229 5.62 9.19 -6.98
C ILE A 229 6.72 9.80 -7.86
N ARG A 230 6.96 11.10 -7.69
CA ARG A 230 7.93 11.89 -8.47
C ARG A 230 8.73 12.88 -7.62
N ILE A 231 8.37 13.07 -6.35
CA ILE A 231 9.38 13.39 -5.32
C ILE A 231 10.55 12.43 -5.59
N TRP A 232 11.81 12.85 -5.66
CA TRP A 232 13.01 12.08 -6.12
C TRP A 232 13.60 12.45 -7.50
N GLN A 233 12.85 12.96 -8.48
CA GLN A 233 13.45 13.07 -9.83
C GLN A 233 14.53 14.16 -9.96
N GLY A 234 14.54 15.19 -9.11
CA GLY A 234 15.56 16.27 -9.16
C GLY A 234 15.50 17.12 -10.44
N ASP A 235 14.83 16.63 -11.48
CA ASP A 235 14.62 17.29 -12.76
C ASP A 235 13.56 18.38 -12.62
N SER A 236 13.88 19.57 -13.10
CA SER A 236 12.89 20.63 -13.26
C SER A 236 11.89 20.22 -14.34
N VAL A 237 10.62 20.06 -13.98
CA VAL A 237 9.56 19.91 -14.99
C VAL A 237 9.36 21.25 -15.70
N ALA A 238 9.77 21.32 -16.96
CA ALA A 238 9.77 22.55 -17.77
C ALA A 238 8.45 22.76 -18.54
N SER A 239 7.73 21.69 -18.86
CA SER A 239 6.49 21.72 -19.65
C SER A 239 5.47 20.69 -19.16
N VAL A 240 4.22 20.81 -19.62
CA VAL A 240 3.10 19.97 -19.17
C VAL A 240 3.30 18.50 -19.54
N GLU A 241 4.06 18.20 -20.60
CA GLU A 241 4.38 16.84 -21.02
C GLU A 241 5.15 16.04 -19.96
N GLY A 242 5.80 16.70 -19.00
CA GLY A 242 6.41 16.04 -17.85
C GLY A 242 5.42 15.35 -16.91
N TYR A 243 4.11 15.58 -17.10
CA TYR A 243 3.02 14.92 -16.40
C TYR A 243 2.38 13.76 -17.18
N ASN A 244 2.88 13.44 -18.39
CA ASN A 244 2.52 12.23 -19.14
C ASN A 244 3.29 11.04 -18.55
N LEU A 245 2.76 10.44 -17.48
CA LEU A 245 3.50 9.47 -16.69
C LEU A 245 3.31 8.05 -17.24
N ARG A 246 4.41 7.31 -17.45
CA ARG A 246 4.36 5.88 -17.83
C ARG A 246 3.72 4.96 -16.78
N SER A 247 3.47 5.47 -15.59
CA SER A 247 3.00 4.73 -14.42
C SER A 247 1.50 4.95 -14.16
N VAL A 248 0.75 5.46 -15.14
CA VAL A 248 -0.71 5.62 -15.04
C VAL A 248 -1.43 4.27 -14.99
N ASP A 249 -0.88 3.24 -15.65
CA ASP A 249 -1.40 1.86 -15.57
C ASP A 249 -1.05 1.15 -14.27
N TYR A 250 -0.27 1.78 -13.39
CA TYR A 250 -0.16 1.30 -12.02
C TYR A 250 -1.55 1.30 -11.38
N MET A 251 -1.76 0.49 -10.34
CA MET A 251 -3.03 0.40 -9.60
C MET A 251 -3.30 1.69 -8.79
N ASN A 252 -3.30 2.86 -9.40
CA ASN A 252 -3.58 4.14 -8.75
C ASN A 252 -5.08 4.27 -8.46
N THR A 253 -5.49 5.26 -7.66
CA THR A 253 -6.91 5.61 -7.55
C THR A 253 -7.49 5.97 -8.91
N SER A 254 -8.62 5.36 -9.26
CA SER A 254 -9.32 5.54 -10.53
C SER A 254 -9.89 6.96 -10.64
N PRO A 255 -9.69 7.67 -11.77
CA PRO A 255 -10.31 8.98 -11.97
C PRO A 255 -11.84 8.90 -11.89
N GLN A 256 -12.44 7.78 -12.29
CA GLN A 256 -13.88 7.54 -12.22
C GLN A 256 -14.42 7.54 -10.78
N VAL A 257 -13.68 6.93 -9.84
CA VAL A 257 -14.05 6.93 -8.42
C VAL A 257 -13.89 8.33 -7.82
N ILE A 258 -12.86 9.08 -8.23
CA ILE A 258 -12.70 10.50 -7.85
C ILE A 258 -13.89 11.32 -8.37
N ILE A 259 -14.26 11.17 -9.65
CA ILE A 259 -15.38 11.87 -10.27
C ILE A 259 -16.71 11.51 -9.58
N ALA A 260 -16.95 10.24 -9.27
CA ALA A 260 -18.16 9.80 -8.57
C ALA A 260 -18.25 10.43 -7.17
N LEU A 261 -17.14 10.47 -6.42
CA LEU A 261 -17.09 11.14 -5.13
C LEU A 261 -17.30 12.66 -5.27
N LEU A 262 -16.69 13.31 -6.25
CA LEU A 262 -16.88 14.74 -6.49
C LEU A 262 -18.33 15.08 -6.87
N ARG A 263 -19.01 14.23 -7.65
CA ARG A 263 -20.44 14.38 -7.94
C ARG A 263 -21.30 14.31 -6.67
N GLN A 264 -21.00 13.36 -5.78
CA GLN A 264 -21.66 13.28 -4.48
C GLN A 264 -21.44 14.55 -3.65
N LEU A 265 -20.19 14.99 -3.49
CA LEU A 265 -19.87 16.17 -2.68
C LEU A 265 -20.44 17.47 -3.27
N VAL A 266 -20.31 17.68 -4.58
CA VAL A 266 -20.72 18.94 -5.21
C VAL A 266 -22.23 18.97 -5.47
N ASN A 267 -22.76 17.93 -6.12
CA ASN A 267 -24.15 17.95 -6.61
C ASN A 267 -25.17 17.49 -5.57
N THR A 268 -24.75 16.66 -4.60
CA THR A 268 -25.65 16.12 -3.57
C THR A 268 -25.49 16.86 -2.24
N VAL A 269 -24.25 17.03 -1.76
CA VAL A 269 -23.99 17.72 -0.48
C VAL A 269 -24.00 19.24 -0.67
N GLY A 270 -23.70 19.76 -1.86
CA GLY A 270 -23.64 21.20 -2.12
C GLY A 270 -22.31 21.84 -1.70
N VAL A 271 -21.22 21.05 -1.61
CA VAL A 271 -19.89 21.57 -1.32
C VAL A 271 -19.41 22.35 -2.54
N ALA A 272 -19.08 23.63 -2.36
CA ALA A 272 -18.47 24.40 -3.44
C ALA A 272 -17.15 23.74 -3.89
N GLN A 273 -16.94 23.60 -5.20
CA GLN A 273 -15.74 22.97 -5.77
C GLN A 273 -14.44 23.58 -5.20
N ALA A 274 -14.39 24.91 -5.06
CA ALA A 274 -13.27 25.63 -4.47
C ALA A 274 -13.05 25.37 -2.96
N ASN A 275 -13.89 24.57 -2.29
CA ASN A 275 -13.67 24.08 -0.93
C ASN A 275 -13.21 22.62 -0.88
N ILE A 276 -13.03 21.98 -2.05
CA ILE A 276 -12.54 20.62 -2.18
C ILE A 276 -11.08 20.66 -2.63
N THR A 277 -10.25 19.86 -1.98
CA THR A 277 -8.87 19.58 -2.40
C THR A 277 -8.73 18.08 -2.59
N VAL A 278 -8.23 17.60 -3.72
CA VAL A 278 -8.07 16.17 -4.00
C VAL A 278 -6.67 15.87 -4.51
N GLY A 279 -5.98 14.88 -3.95
CA GLY A 279 -4.68 14.46 -4.45
C GLY A 279 -3.78 13.80 -3.43
N ASP A 280 -2.49 13.75 -3.75
CA ASP A 280 -1.44 13.04 -2.99
C ASP A 280 -0.22 13.96 -2.85
N THR A 281 0.34 14.07 -1.64
CA THR A 281 1.42 15.02 -1.37
C THR A 281 2.79 14.58 -1.90
N LEU A 282 2.93 13.31 -2.31
CA LEU A 282 4.20 12.75 -2.81
C LEU A 282 4.25 12.56 -4.32
N CYS A 283 3.09 12.64 -4.96
CA CYS A 283 2.89 12.20 -6.33
C CYS A 283 2.59 13.40 -7.21
N TYR A 284 2.89 13.25 -8.49
CA TYR A 284 2.27 14.12 -9.50
C TYR A 284 0.84 13.66 -9.72
N PHE A 285 -0.04 14.61 -10.06
CA PHE A 285 -1.37 14.31 -10.58
C PHE A 285 -1.23 14.18 -12.11
N PRO A 286 -1.28 12.98 -12.71
CA PRO A 286 -1.00 12.80 -14.15
C PRO A 286 -1.92 13.64 -15.05
N ASN A 287 -1.51 13.94 -16.29
CA ASN A 287 -2.34 14.73 -17.22
C ASN A 287 -3.67 14.07 -17.50
N GLU A 288 -3.63 12.79 -17.79
CA GLU A 288 -4.79 11.98 -18.16
C GLU A 288 -5.84 12.02 -17.02
N PHE A 289 -5.41 11.83 -15.77
CA PHE A 289 -6.32 11.86 -14.62
C PHE A 289 -6.79 13.28 -14.31
N TYR A 290 -5.89 14.27 -14.44
CA TYR A 290 -6.19 15.67 -14.16
C TYR A 290 -7.26 16.17 -15.14
N GLU A 291 -7.07 15.97 -16.44
CA GLU A 291 -8.01 16.40 -17.49
C GLU A 291 -9.39 15.78 -17.27
N MET A 292 -9.47 14.46 -17.08
CA MET A 292 -10.74 13.77 -16.81
C MET A 292 -11.52 14.36 -15.62
N CYS A 293 -10.82 14.73 -14.55
CA CYS A 293 -11.45 15.29 -13.35
C CYS A 293 -11.75 16.79 -13.53
N HIS A 294 -10.78 17.56 -14.02
CA HIS A 294 -10.81 19.02 -14.12
C HIS A 294 -11.82 19.49 -15.15
N ASP A 295 -12.00 18.76 -16.26
CA ASP A 295 -13.01 19.07 -17.28
C ASP A 295 -14.43 19.06 -16.70
N LYS A 296 -14.67 18.26 -15.65
CA LYS A 296 -15.96 18.18 -14.95
C LYS A 296 -16.03 19.12 -13.74
N PHE A 297 -14.91 19.33 -13.07
CA PHE A 297 -14.82 20.08 -11.80
C PHE A 297 -13.64 21.06 -11.80
N PRO A 298 -13.69 22.12 -12.63
CA PRO A 298 -12.54 23.00 -12.88
C PRO A 298 -12.08 23.78 -11.65
N ASP A 299 -12.98 24.02 -10.68
CA ASP A 299 -12.68 24.84 -9.50
C ASP A 299 -12.15 24.02 -8.31
N VAL A 300 -12.03 22.69 -8.44
CA VAL A 300 -11.44 21.83 -7.42
C VAL A 300 -9.92 22.03 -7.37
N ARG A 301 -9.34 21.98 -6.17
CA ARG A 301 -7.87 22.05 -6.00
C ARG A 301 -7.24 20.66 -6.16
N TYR A 302 -6.61 20.43 -7.30
CA TYR A 302 -5.89 19.19 -7.59
C TYR A 302 -4.49 19.22 -6.96
N LEU A 303 -4.34 18.58 -5.79
CA LEU A 303 -3.14 18.57 -4.96
C LEU A 303 -2.09 17.60 -5.49
N GLU A 304 -0.85 18.06 -5.59
CA GLU A 304 0.30 17.26 -5.99
C GLU A 304 1.61 17.86 -5.45
N TYR A 305 2.73 17.17 -5.64
CA TYR A 305 4.00 17.57 -5.03
C TYR A 305 4.50 18.98 -5.47
N LEU A 306 4.47 19.32 -6.77
CA LEU A 306 5.09 20.56 -7.27
C LEU A 306 4.16 21.77 -7.38
N GLY A 307 2.90 21.55 -7.77
CA GLY A 307 1.91 22.58 -8.08
C GLY A 307 2.19 23.34 -9.37
N LYS A 308 2.22 22.64 -10.51
CA LYS A 308 2.39 23.26 -11.83
C LYS A 308 1.21 23.01 -12.77
N PHE A 309 1.10 23.84 -13.81
CA PHE A 309 0.13 23.67 -14.91
C PHE A 309 -1.31 23.47 -14.41
N GLY A 310 -1.79 24.40 -13.57
CA GLY A 310 -3.15 24.37 -13.00
C GLY A 310 -3.29 23.58 -11.69
N ARG A 311 -2.32 22.71 -11.35
CA ARG A 311 -2.33 21.93 -10.12
C ARG A 311 -1.85 22.73 -8.91
N THR A 312 -2.22 22.27 -7.72
CA THR A 312 -1.93 22.89 -6.43
C THR A 312 -0.75 22.19 -5.74
N ALA A 313 0.25 22.95 -5.32
CA ALA A 313 1.43 22.42 -4.63
C ALA A 313 1.09 21.94 -3.22
N ALA A 314 1.62 20.78 -2.83
CA ALA A 314 1.65 20.32 -1.46
C ALA A 314 2.66 21.15 -0.66
N LYS A 315 2.22 21.64 0.50
CA LYS A 315 3.00 22.50 1.38
C LYS A 315 2.94 21.98 2.81
N LEU A 316 4.04 22.15 3.53
CA LEU A 316 4.09 21.91 4.97
C LEU A 316 3.26 22.99 5.69
N SER A 317 2.58 22.60 6.76
CA SER A 317 2.01 23.53 7.72
C SER A 317 3.02 23.80 8.86
N SER A 318 2.57 24.49 9.90
CA SER A 318 3.29 24.64 11.17
C SER A 318 2.83 23.67 12.26
N VAL A 319 1.94 22.72 11.96
CA VAL A 319 1.46 21.72 12.93
C VAL A 319 2.42 20.53 12.94
N PRO A 320 3.19 20.33 14.03
CA PRO A 320 4.13 19.22 14.12
C PRO A 320 3.39 17.88 14.20
N PHE A 321 4.08 16.84 13.76
CA PHE A 321 3.69 15.45 13.89
C PHE A 321 4.77 14.72 14.70
N TYR A 322 4.36 14.06 15.76
CA TYR A 322 5.26 13.33 16.64
C TYR A 322 5.13 11.82 16.40
N TRP A 323 6.26 11.12 16.41
CA TRP A 323 6.29 9.66 16.32
C TRP A 323 6.41 9.08 17.72
N SER A 324 5.57 8.12 18.05
CA SER A 324 5.45 7.53 19.40
C SER A 324 6.54 6.49 19.70
N THR A 325 7.78 6.80 19.29
CA THR A 325 8.93 5.91 19.45
C THR A 325 10.19 6.72 19.79
N PRO A 326 11.05 6.22 20.71
CA PRO A 326 12.36 6.80 20.95
C PRO A 326 13.26 6.86 19.70
N ASP A 327 13.00 6.02 18.69
CA ASP A 327 13.76 6.02 17.43
C ASP A 327 13.63 7.32 16.62
N ALA A 328 12.66 8.18 16.96
CA ALA A 328 12.49 9.50 16.36
C ALA A 328 13.29 10.60 17.08
N GLU A 329 13.94 10.30 18.21
CA GLU A 329 14.77 11.28 18.93
C GLU A 329 15.94 11.76 18.05
N GLY A 330 16.13 13.08 17.99
CA GLY A 330 17.15 13.71 17.15
C GLY A 330 16.86 13.69 15.64
N LYS A 331 15.67 13.22 15.21
CA LYS A 331 15.21 13.34 13.82
C LYS A 331 14.54 14.69 13.56
N THR A 332 14.57 15.11 12.31
CA THR A 332 13.82 16.28 11.83
C THR A 332 12.34 16.06 12.06
N THR A 333 11.70 17.04 12.70
CA THR A 333 10.26 17.03 12.98
C THR A 333 9.46 17.01 11.69
N ASP A 334 8.48 16.12 11.64
CA ASP A 334 7.48 16.09 10.58
C ASP A 334 6.40 17.14 10.81
N TYR A 335 5.79 17.62 9.72
CA TYR A 335 4.67 18.54 9.79
C TYR A 335 3.54 18.05 8.93
N VAL A 336 2.31 18.24 9.42
CA VAL A 336 1.10 17.91 8.67
C VAL A 336 0.98 18.83 7.44
N PRO A 337 0.47 18.37 6.29
CA PRO A 337 0.28 19.21 5.12
C PRO A 337 -0.71 20.35 5.37
N GLU A 338 -0.47 21.51 4.78
CA GLU A 338 -1.31 22.70 4.93
C GLU A 338 -2.77 22.44 4.54
N SER A 339 -3.00 21.70 3.45
CA SER A 339 -4.36 21.37 2.99
C SER A 339 -5.15 20.52 4.00
N TYR A 340 -4.48 19.72 4.82
CA TYR A 340 -5.10 18.84 5.81
C TYR A 340 -5.41 19.62 7.09
N VAL A 341 -4.51 20.53 7.48
CA VAL A 341 -4.75 21.46 8.59
C VAL A 341 -5.91 22.40 8.28
N ARG A 342 -6.03 22.88 7.04
CA ARG A 342 -7.10 23.80 6.62
C ARG A 342 -8.45 23.15 6.35
N ALA A 343 -8.50 21.84 6.16
CA ALA A 343 -9.75 21.12 5.94
C ALA A 343 -10.55 20.96 7.24
N ASP A 344 -11.88 20.98 7.15
CA ASP A 344 -12.77 20.58 8.24
C ASP A 344 -12.93 19.06 8.28
N TYR A 345 -12.91 18.44 7.10
CA TYR A 345 -13.10 17.02 6.86
C TYR A 345 -12.01 16.45 5.96
N LEU A 346 -11.59 15.24 6.24
CA LEU A 346 -10.75 14.42 5.38
C LEU A 346 -11.56 13.23 4.85
N ILE A 347 -11.33 12.85 3.59
CA ILE A 347 -11.76 11.56 3.04
C ILE A 347 -10.50 10.81 2.63
N ASN A 348 -10.30 9.61 3.19
CA ASN A 348 -9.17 8.76 2.86
C ASN A 348 -9.61 7.76 1.78
N LEU A 349 -9.18 7.98 0.54
CA LEU A 349 -9.50 7.15 -0.62
C LEU A 349 -8.25 6.34 -1.02
N ALA A 350 -8.16 5.13 -0.48
CA ALA A 350 -7.08 4.19 -0.73
C ALA A 350 -7.37 3.28 -1.93
N ASN A 351 -6.46 2.34 -2.21
CA ASN A 351 -6.66 1.28 -3.19
C ASN A 351 -6.56 -0.09 -2.52
N LEU A 352 -7.22 -1.10 -3.10
CA LEU A 352 -7.12 -2.50 -2.66
C LEU A 352 -5.86 -3.18 -3.23
N LYS A 353 -4.82 -3.37 -2.41
CA LYS A 353 -3.52 -3.91 -2.88
C LYS A 353 -2.78 -4.76 -1.84
N SER A 354 -2.10 -5.82 -2.28
CA SER A 354 -0.99 -6.39 -1.51
C SER A 354 0.28 -5.56 -1.69
N HIS A 355 1.23 -5.76 -0.78
CA HIS A 355 2.51 -5.07 -0.74
C HIS A 355 3.69 -6.04 -0.51
N ASN A 356 4.17 -6.63 -1.61
CA ASN A 356 5.02 -7.81 -1.72
C ASN A 356 6.52 -7.60 -1.57
N ASP A 357 6.94 -6.40 -1.20
CA ASP A 357 8.33 -6.04 -0.91
C ASP A 357 8.54 -5.67 0.56
N MET A 358 7.55 -5.10 1.26
CA MET A 358 7.75 -4.63 2.65
C MET A 358 6.52 -4.71 3.58
N ALA A 359 5.35 -4.29 3.13
CA ALA A 359 4.25 -3.97 4.05
C ALA A 359 3.16 -5.04 4.22
N GLY A 360 3.19 -6.09 3.40
CA GLY A 360 2.14 -7.10 3.35
C GLY A 360 0.91 -6.62 2.58
N ILE A 361 0.29 -5.51 3.02
CA ILE A 361 -0.89 -4.90 2.39
C ILE A 361 -0.79 -3.36 2.29
N THR A 362 -1.57 -2.76 1.41
CA THR A 362 -1.75 -1.29 1.32
C THR A 362 -3.22 -0.96 1.25
N LEU A 363 -3.76 -0.36 2.31
CA LEU A 363 -5.16 0.09 2.43
C LEU A 363 -5.21 1.52 3.02
N CYS A 364 -6.25 1.90 3.76
CA CYS A 364 -6.44 3.27 4.25
C CYS A 364 -5.35 3.73 5.20
N ALA A 365 -4.92 2.91 6.16
CA ALA A 365 -3.84 3.26 7.08
C ALA A 365 -2.56 3.56 6.32
N LYS A 366 -2.18 2.68 5.39
CA LYS A 366 -0.94 2.82 4.62
C LYS A 366 -1.00 3.94 3.58
N ASN A 367 -2.19 4.33 3.12
CA ASN A 367 -2.35 5.52 2.27
C ASN A 367 -1.80 6.79 2.95
N HIS A 368 -1.80 6.85 4.29
CA HIS A 368 -1.21 7.97 5.02
C HIS A 368 0.32 8.06 4.94
N TYR A 369 1.01 7.05 4.41
CA TYR A 369 2.43 7.20 4.13
C TYR A 369 2.68 8.35 3.11
N GLY A 370 1.68 8.68 2.30
CA GLY A 370 1.68 9.85 1.42
C GLY A 370 1.19 11.17 2.04
N SER A 371 1.15 11.30 3.38
CA SER A 371 0.53 12.45 4.08
C SER A 371 1.49 13.39 4.78
N LEU A 372 2.81 13.36 4.51
CA LEU A 372 3.81 14.20 5.21
C LEU A 372 4.67 15.07 4.29
N VAL A 373 4.27 15.27 3.02
CA VAL A 373 5.02 16.08 2.02
C VAL A 373 6.51 15.72 1.91
N ARG A 374 6.86 14.49 2.30
CA ARG A 374 8.21 13.96 2.29
C ARG A 374 8.16 12.45 2.17
N LYS A 375 9.30 11.87 1.82
CA LYS A 375 9.36 10.43 1.55
C LYS A 375 9.21 9.64 2.85
N PRO A 376 8.42 8.55 2.86
CA PRO A 376 8.27 7.70 4.04
C PRO A 376 9.58 7.14 4.58
N ALA A 377 10.51 6.84 3.68
CA ALA A 377 11.79 6.20 3.97
C ALA A 377 12.95 6.91 3.27
N ARG A 378 14.18 6.47 3.59
CA ARG A 378 15.42 6.82 2.86
C ARG A 378 15.82 8.30 2.91
N THR A 379 15.34 9.04 3.90
CA THR A 379 15.84 10.39 4.23
C THR A 379 16.42 10.32 5.62
N GLN A 380 17.76 10.30 5.74
CA GLN A 380 18.46 9.99 7.00
C GLN A 380 18.08 10.92 8.17
N GLU A 381 17.71 12.16 7.83
CA GLU A 381 17.31 13.22 8.75
C GLU A 381 15.94 12.96 9.38
N TYR A 382 15.01 12.33 8.68
CA TYR A 382 13.65 12.05 9.19
C TYR A 382 13.56 10.65 9.79
N PHE A 383 12.51 10.42 10.57
CA PHE A 383 12.13 9.08 11.02
C PHE A 383 11.74 8.20 9.81
N ASP A 384 12.30 6.98 9.75
CA ASP A 384 12.04 6.03 8.67
C ASP A 384 10.79 5.18 8.97
N MET A 385 9.69 5.54 8.34
CA MET A 385 8.40 4.87 8.51
C MET A 385 8.37 3.44 7.95
N HIS A 386 9.36 3.05 7.13
CA HIS A 386 9.43 1.68 6.61
C HIS A 386 10.15 0.73 7.57
N LYS A 387 10.85 1.25 8.59
CA LYS A 387 11.60 0.44 9.56
C LYS A 387 10.73 -0.61 10.24
N ASP A 388 9.53 -0.22 10.66
CA ASP A 388 8.60 -1.08 11.40
C ASP A 388 7.53 -1.72 10.50
N LEU A 389 7.82 -1.95 9.21
CA LEU A 389 6.94 -2.75 8.35
C LEU A 389 7.17 -4.26 8.57
N PRO A 390 6.15 -5.12 8.33
CA PRO A 390 6.20 -6.56 8.58
C PRO A 390 7.45 -7.27 8.05
N ARG A 391 7.91 -6.92 6.85
CA ARG A 391 9.12 -7.55 6.27
C ARG A 391 10.41 -7.25 7.02
N ASN A 392 10.49 -6.06 7.63
CA ASN A 392 11.66 -5.58 8.37
C ASN A 392 11.56 -5.92 9.86
N LYS A 393 10.34 -5.99 10.39
CA LYS A 393 10.04 -6.28 11.79
C LYS A 393 8.82 -7.22 11.85
N PRO A 394 9.04 -8.52 11.55
CA PRO A 394 7.98 -9.52 11.55
C PRO A 394 7.52 -9.82 12.97
N GLY A 395 6.31 -10.34 13.11
CA GLY A 395 5.69 -10.63 14.40
C GLY A 395 4.69 -9.58 14.86
N MET A 396 4.03 -9.89 15.98
CA MET A 396 3.00 -9.06 16.60
C MET A 396 3.55 -8.29 17.80
N GLY A 397 2.83 -7.26 18.26
CA GLY A 397 3.19 -6.49 19.45
C GLY A 397 4.40 -5.59 19.22
N HIS A 398 4.44 -4.92 18.08
CA HIS A 398 5.46 -3.94 17.75
C HIS A 398 4.84 -2.57 17.56
N TYR A 399 5.59 -1.52 17.93
CA TYR A 399 5.24 -0.18 17.49
C TYR A 399 5.04 -0.15 15.97
N ARG A 400 3.90 0.37 15.51
CA ARG A 400 3.59 0.57 14.10
C ARG A 400 3.30 2.05 13.82
N PRO A 401 4.10 2.75 13.00
CA PRO A 401 3.90 4.18 12.71
C PRO A 401 2.59 4.48 11.97
N LEU A 402 1.94 3.45 11.41
CA LEU A 402 0.60 3.58 10.86
C LEU A 402 -0.43 4.03 11.91
N VAL A 403 -0.27 3.59 13.17
CA VAL A 403 -1.21 3.91 14.26
C VAL A 403 -1.14 5.39 14.62
N ASP A 404 0.06 5.99 14.65
CA ASP A 404 0.24 7.44 14.83
C ASP A 404 -0.45 8.24 13.72
N LEU A 405 -0.29 7.81 12.46
CA LEU A 405 -0.94 8.47 11.31
C LEU A 405 -2.46 8.35 11.36
N MET A 406 -2.98 7.20 11.78
CA MET A 406 -4.41 6.97 11.98
C MET A 406 -4.96 7.76 13.18
N GLY A 407 -4.16 7.99 14.21
CA GLY A 407 -4.59 8.63 15.45
C GLY A 407 -4.50 10.16 15.46
N HIS A 408 -3.63 10.75 14.64
CA HIS A 408 -3.34 12.19 14.69
C HIS A 408 -4.59 13.06 14.42
N LYS A 409 -4.79 14.12 15.23
CA LYS A 409 -6.02 14.95 15.18
C LYS A 409 -6.31 15.60 13.83
N GLN A 410 -5.27 15.93 13.05
CA GLN A 410 -5.40 16.55 11.73
C GLN A 410 -5.49 15.53 10.58
N LEU A 411 -5.23 14.25 10.86
CA LEU A 411 -5.34 13.15 9.92
C LEU A 411 -6.61 12.35 10.25
N GLY A 412 -6.50 11.20 10.92
CA GLY A 412 -7.65 10.38 11.29
C GLY A 412 -8.70 11.11 12.15
N GLY A 413 -8.30 12.05 13.01
CA GLY A 413 -9.24 12.88 13.77
C GLY A 413 -10.15 13.78 12.92
N LYS A 414 -9.82 13.99 11.63
CA LYS A 414 -10.64 14.70 10.65
C LYS A 414 -11.27 13.80 9.60
N THR A 415 -10.94 12.51 9.56
CA THR A 415 -11.43 11.61 8.52
C THR A 415 -12.90 11.27 8.73
N LEU A 416 -13.76 11.85 7.89
CA LEU A 416 -15.21 11.62 7.88
C LEU A 416 -15.57 10.25 7.28
N LEU A 417 -14.83 9.87 6.24
CA LEU A 417 -15.13 8.72 5.40
C LEU A 417 -13.83 8.05 4.93
N TYR A 418 -13.79 6.74 5.05
CA TYR A 418 -12.75 5.87 4.52
C TYR A 418 -13.32 5.10 3.33
N LEU A 419 -12.58 5.13 2.23
CA LEU A 419 -12.92 4.46 0.99
C LEU A 419 -11.74 3.63 0.49
N ILE A 420 -12.02 2.46 -0.07
CA ILE A 420 -11.03 1.67 -0.81
C ILE A 420 -11.56 1.49 -2.23
N ASP A 421 -10.82 2.06 -3.19
CA ASP A 421 -10.99 1.77 -4.60
C ASP A 421 -10.43 0.37 -4.90
N GLY A 422 -11.34 -0.55 -5.19
CA GLY A 422 -11.05 -1.90 -5.63
C GLY A 422 -11.64 -2.17 -7.01
N LEU A 423 -11.74 -1.19 -7.91
CA LEU A 423 -12.11 -1.48 -9.30
C LEU A 423 -11.05 -2.38 -9.94
N TYR A 424 -9.78 -1.96 -9.81
CA TYR A 424 -8.62 -2.66 -10.33
C TYR A 424 -7.57 -2.94 -9.24
N ALA A 425 -7.79 -4.01 -8.47
CA ALA A 425 -6.85 -4.45 -7.44
C ALA A 425 -5.57 -5.10 -8.02
N GLY A 426 -4.51 -5.20 -7.23
CA GLY A 426 -3.27 -5.86 -7.68
C GLY A 426 -2.14 -5.89 -6.66
N LYS A 427 -0.94 -6.32 -7.10
CA LYS A 427 0.22 -6.53 -6.23
C LYS A 427 1.27 -5.41 -6.34
N HIS A 428 1.34 -4.53 -5.34
CA HIS A 428 2.45 -3.59 -5.19
C HIS A 428 3.64 -4.29 -4.47
N ALA A 429 4.91 -3.91 -4.60
CA ALA A 429 5.52 -3.03 -5.59
C ALA A 429 6.04 -3.75 -6.85
N LYS A 430 5.89 -5.08 -6.92
CA LYS A 430 6.52 -5.91 -7.97
C LYS A 430 5.83 -5.77 -9.32
N GLU A 431 4.51 -5.62 -9.33
CA GLU A 431 3.74 -5.54 -10.56
C GLU A 431 3.55 -4.08 -10.98
N ARG A 432 3.33 -3.88 -12.28
CA ARG A 432 3.17 -2.56 -12.92
C ARG A 432 1.77 -2.31 -13.46
N ALA A 433 0.87 -3.28 -13.30
CA ALA A 433 -0.52 -3.22 -13.71
C ALA A 433 -1.39 -4.05 -12.74
N PRO A 434 -2.70 -3.77 -12.65
CA PRO A 434 -3.66 -4.56 -11.88
C PRO A 434 -3.70 -6.05 -12.26
N ARG A 435 -4.33 -6.86 -11.41
CA ARG A 435 -4.57 -8.29 -11.66
C ARG A 435 -6.04 -8.62 -11.46
N ARG A 436 -6.54 -9.50 -12.32
CA ARG A 436 -7.80 -10.20 -12.09
C ARG A 436 -7.66 -11.14 -10.89
N TRP A 437 -8.76 -11.32 -10.18
CA TRP A 437 -8.84 -12.10 -8.95
C TRP A 437 -9.57 -13.41 -9.20
N ASN A 438 -9.06 -14.50 -8.62
CA ASN A 438 -9.64 -15.82 -8.80
C ASN A 438 -10.76 -16.11 -7.79
N THR A 439 -10.67 -15.52 -6.61
CA THR A 439 -11.60 -15.81 -5.51
C THR A 439 -13.03 -15.38 -5.85
N SER A 440 -14.01 -16.14 -5.36
CA SER A 440 -15.43 -15.79 -5.53
C SER A 440 -15.75 -14.48 -4.80
N PRO A 441 -16.45 -13.53 -5.44
CA PRO A 441 -17.26 -13.69 -6.67
C PRO A 441 -16.57 -13.27 -7.98
N PHE A 442 -15.27 -12.98 -7.97
CA PHE A 442 -14.56 -12.38 -9.10
C PHE A 442 -14.27 -13.39 -10.23
N ASN A 443 -13.92 -14.64 -9.88
CA ASN A 443 -13.83 -15.76 -10.83
C ASN A 443 -12.99 -15.48 -12.09
N ASP A 444 -11.74 -15.04 -11.90
CA ASP A 444 -10.81 -14.59 -12.96
C ASP A 444 -11.27 -13.31 -13.69
N ASP A 445 -11.84 -12.37 -12.92
CA ASP A 445 -12.24 -11.05 -13.40
C ASP A 445 -11.68 -9.93 -12.51
N TRP A 446 -11.85 -8.68 -12.94
CA TRP A 446 -11.53 -7.51 -12.14
C TRP A 446 -12.40 -7.46 -10.89
N THR A 447 -11.82 -6.93 -9.81
CA THR A 447 -12.49 -6.88 -8.53
C THR A 447 -13.72 -5.99 -8.55
N SER A 448 -13.79 -4.99 -9.44
CA SER A 448 -15.00 -4.18 -9.70
C SER A 448 -15.71 -3.72 -8.41
N SER A 449 -14.91 -3.30 -7.42
CA SER A 449 -15.34 -3.15 -6.04
C SER A 449 -15.11 -1.73 -5.49
N LEU A 450 -15.98 -1.32 -4.58
CA LEU A 450 -15.82 -0.13 -3.77
C LEU A 450 -16.16 -0.46 -2.31
N PHE A 451 -15.28 -0.08 -1.38
CA PHE A 451 -15.51 -0.23 0.05
C PHE A 451 -15.72 1.13 0.72
N ALA A 452 -16.59 1.19 1.73
CA ALA A 452 -16.85 2.42 2.48
C ALA A 452 -17.08 2.15 3.97
N SER A 453 -16.56 3.03 4.83
CA SER A 453 -16.70 2.95 6.29
C SER A 453 -16.45 4.30 6.98
N GLN A 454 -16.95 4.46 8.20
CA GLN A 454 -16.51 5.50 9.14
C GLN A 454 -15.55 4.96 10.23
N ASP A 455 -15.29 3.65 10.24
CA ASP A 455 -14.34 2.98 11.12
C ASP A 455 -13.05 2.64 10.35
N PRO A 456 -11.89 3.26 10.68
CA PRO A 456 -10.63 3.05 9.99
C PRO A 456 -10.05 1.65 10.17
N VAL A 457 -10.30 1.02 11.30
CA VAL A 457 -9.73 -0.30 11.60
C VAL A 457 -10.60 -1.38 10.95
N ALA A 458 -11.93 -1.23 11.01
CA ALA A 458 -12.84 -2.19 10.41
C ALA A 458 -12.67 -2.29 8.89
N ILE A 459 -12.54 -1.16 8.19
CA ILE A 459 -12.39 -1.17 6.72
C ILE A 459 -11.08 -1.82 6.27
N ASP A 460 -9.99 -1.57 6.99
CA ASP A 460 -8.71 -2.21 6.68
C ASP A 460 -8.70 -3.68 7.11
N SER A 461 -9.47 -4.07 8.14
CA SER A 461 -9.66 -5.48 8.52
C SER A 461 -10.41 -6.26 7.44
N VAL A 462 -11.50 -5.67 6.91
CA VAL A 462 -12.24 -6.25 5.79
C VAL A 462 -11.34 -6.34 4.56
N GLY A 463 -10.66 -5.25 4.20
CA GLY A 463 -9.72 -5.26 3.08
C GLY A 463 -8.62 -6.31 3.26
N PHE A 464 -8.08 -6.47 4.47
CA PHE A 464 -7.10 -7.51 4.78
C PHE A 464 -7.66 -8.91 4.49
N ASP A 465 -8.86 -9.24 4.93
CA ASP A 465 -9.45 -10.57 4.74
C ASP A 465 -9.64 -10.91 3.24
N PHE A 466 -10.00 -9.93 2.42
CA PHE A 466 -10.04 -10.08 0.96
C PHE A 466 -8.65 -10.38 0.38
N LEU A 467 -7.62 -9.62 0.78
CA LEU A 467 -6.25 -9.82 0.28
C LEU A 467 -5.62 -11.12 0.77
N TRP A 468 -5.89 -11.49 2.03
CA TRP A 468 -5.48 -12.76 2.65
C TRP A 468 -6.03 -13.95 1.87
N THR A 469 -7.29 -13.87 1.46
CA THR A 469 -7.97 -14.95 0.73
C THR A 469 -7.49 -15.06 -0.71
N GLU A 470 -7.19 -13.94 -1.37
CA GLU A 470 -6.77 -13.95 -2.77
C GLU A 470 -5.32 -14.41 -2.96
N TRP A 471 -4.42 -14.11 -2.01
CA TRP A 471 -2.99 -14.35 -2.21
C TRP A 471 -2.31 -15.07 -1.05
N ASP A 472 -1.54 -16.10 -1.37
CA ASP A 472 -0.72 -16.88 -0.43
C ASP A 472 0.68 -16.27 -0.19
N ASP A 473 0.85 -14.95 -0.36
CA ASP A 473 2.16 -14.29 -0.29
C ASP A 473 2.28 -13.22 0.80
N ALA A 474 2.37 -11.94 0.42
CA ALA A 474 2.65 -10.84 1.31
C ALA A 474 1.58 -10.61 2.39
N PRO A 475 0.26 -10.79 2.11
CA PRO A 475 -0.76 -10.74 3.15
C PRO A 475 -0.50 -11.72 4.29
N HIS A 476 0.12 -12.86 3.99
CA HIS A 476 0.44 -13.93 4.94
C HIS A 476 1.74 -13.71 5.72
N TRP A 477 2.45 -12.60 5.52
CA TRP A 477 3.64 -12.32 6.32
C TRP A 477 3.29 -12.03 7.78
N SER A 478 4.11 -12.56 8.69
CA SER A 478 3.99 -12.32 10.12
C SER A 478 4.09 -10.83 10.43
N GLY A 479 3.07 -10.29 11.12
CA GLY A 479 2.96 -8.89 11.47
C GLY A 479 2.17 -8.02 10.48
N THR A 480 1.64 -8.58 9.38
CA THR A 480 0.89 -7.81 8.37
C THR A 480 -0.33 -7.08 8.93
N ASN A 481 -1.10 -7.74 9.81
CA ASN A 481 -2.25 -7.14 10.52
C ASN A 481 -1.87 -6.53 11.88
N ASP A 482 -0.59 -6.47 12.27
CA ASP A 482 -0.19 -6.01 13.61
C ASP A 482 -0.62 -4.56 13.86
N TYR A 483 -0.57 -3.70 12.85
CA TYR A 483 -1.06 -2.32 13.00
C TYR A 483 -2.57 -2.24 13.27
N LEU A 484 -3.37 -3.23 12.83
CA LEU A 484 -4.80 -3.30 13.12
C LEU A 484 -5.05 -3.64 14.57
N VAL A 485 -4.29 -4.60 15.12
CA VAL A 485 -4.34 -4.97 16.54
C VAL A 485 -3.89 -3.78 17.40
N GLU A 486 -2.76 -3.17 17.05
CA GLU A 486 -2.22 -2.00 17.74
C GLU A 486 -3.18 -0.79 17.68
N ALA A 487 -3.84 -0.53 16.54
CA ALA A 487 -4.82 0.54 16.40
C ALA A 487 -6.12 0.26 17.16
N ALA A 488 -6.61 -0.98 17.11
CA ALA A 488 -7.80 -1.41 17.85
C ALA A 488 -7.60 -1.26 19.36
N LEU A 489 -6.39 -1.50 19.84
CA LEU A 489 -6.01 -1.44 21.25
C LEU A 489 -5.07 -0.27 21.57
N ALA A 490 -5.11 0.85 20.85
CA ALA A 490 -4.13 1.93 21.02
C ALA A 490 -4.07 2.53 22.45
N ASN A 491 -5.13 2.34 23.24
CA ASN A 491 -5.19 2.69 24.66
C ASN A 491 -4.42 1.73 25.59
N ASP A 492 -4.18 0.49 25.17
CA ASP A 492 -3.37 -0.52 25.85
C ASP A 492 -2.83 -1.54 24.83
N PRO A 493 -1.91 -1.10 23.93
CA PRO A 493 -1.53 -1.92 22.79
C PRO A 493 -0.56 -3.03 23.21
N PRO A 494 -0.56 -4.19 22.54
CA PRO A 494 0.35 -5.30 22.87
C PRO A 494 1.85 -4.92 22.85
N SER A 495 2.24 -3.93 22.03
CA SER A 495 3.61 -3.39 22.02
C SER A 495 4.00 -2.61 23.28
N GLY A 496 3.04 -2.22 24.11
CA GLY A 496 3.22 -1.30 25.24
C GLY A 496 3.45 0.17 24.82
N THR A 497 3.40 0.48 23.53
CA THR A 497 3.65 1.83 23.02
C THR A 497 2.63 2.82 23.59
N PHE A 498 3.10 4.00 24.03
CA PHE A 498 2.24 5.14 24.31
C PHE A 498 2.02 5.91 23.02
N TYR A 499 1.01 5.55 22.23
CA TYR A 499 0.69 6.30 21.02
C TYR A 499 0.14 7.68 21.38
N ASP A 500 0.84 8.74 20.98
CA ASP A 500 0.49 10.15 21.15
C ASP A 500 1.12 11.00 20.04
N PRO A 501 0.56 10.94 18.81
CA PRO A 501 1.15 11.63 17.67
C PRO A 501 0.98 13.16 17.71
N ASP A 502 0.14 13.66 18.62
CA ASP A 502 -0.24 15.07 18.72
C ASP A 502 0.66 15.91 19.63
N HIS A 503 1.50 15.26 20.45
CA HIS A 503 2.33 15.91 21.45
C HIS A 503 3.77 15.40 21.45
N GLU A 504 4.68 16.24 21.91
CA GLU A 504 6.04 15.80 22.24
C GLU A 504 6.02 14.99 23.53
N GLY A 505 6.43 13.72 23.46
CA GLY A 505 6.41 12.81 24.59
C GLY A 505 5.01 12.27 24.92
N ASN A 506 4.89 11.65 26.09
CA ASN A 506 3.69 10.90 26.47
C ASN A 506 2.71 11.78 27.28
N VAL A 507 1.82 12.51 26.60
CA VAL A 507 0.88 13.45 27.23
C VAL A 507 -0.55 12.89 27.24
N THR A 508 -1.08 12.59 26.05
CA THR A 508 -2.45 12.11 25.84
C THR A 508 -2.42 10.84 25.00
N ARG A 509 -2.61 9.71 25.67
CA ARG A 509 -2.67 8.41 24.99
C ARG A 509 -3.86 8.35 24.05
N LEU A 510 -3.67 7.83 22.84
CA LEU A 510 -4.75 7.54 21.92
C LEU A 510 -5.77 6.56 22.53
N PRO A 511 -7.08 6.79 22.36
CA PRO A 511 -8.08 5.75 22.60
C PRO A 511 -8.03 4.70 21.49
N SER A 512 -8.78 3.62 21.64
CA SER A 512 -9.08 2.70 20.53
C SER A 512 -9.57 3.45 19.28
N LEU A 513 -8.93 3.16 18.15
CA LEU A 513 -9.19 3.82 16.87
C LEU A 513 -10.31 3.17 16.05
N GLY A 514 -10.72 1.95 16.41
CA GLY A 514 -11.73 1.18 15.70
C GLY A 514 -11.79 -0.26 16.18
N VAL A 515 -12.61 -1.08 15.52
CA VAL A 515 -12.73 -2.51 15.80
C VAL A 515 -11.96 -3.36 14.78
N HIS A 516 -11.26 -4.38 15.27
CA HIS A 516 -10.59 -5.40 14.45
C HIS A 516 -11.16 -6.78 14.76
N GLU A 517 -11.47 -7.54 13.71
CA GLU A 517 -11.66 -8.99 13.72
C GLU A 517 -11.54 -9.53 12.30
N HIS A 518 -11.57 -10.85 12.18
CA HIS A 518 -11.63 -11.59 10.93
C HIS A 518 -13.01 -12.22 10.73
N TRP A 519 -13.43 -12.37 9.47
CA TRP A 519 -14.67 -13.07 9.15
C TRP A 519 -14.59 -14.56 9.50
N ASN A 520 -15.74 -15.24 9.45
CA ASN A 520 -15.83 -16.68 9.68
C ASN A 520 -15.14 -17.53 8.59
N ASN A 521 -15.37 -17.22 7.31
CA ASN A 521 -14.81 -17.92 6.16
C ASN A 521 -14.98 -17.08 4.87
N PRO A 522 -14.20 -17.35 3.81
CA PRO A 522 -14.22 -16.54 2.59
C PRO A 522 -15.49 -16.70 1.73
N ALA A 523 -16.33 -17.71 1.94
CA ALA A 523 -17.59 -17.86 1.21
C ALA A 523 -18.67 -16.95 1.80
N ASP A 524 -18.90 -17.06 3.10
CA ASP A 524 -19.96 -16.33 3.81
C ASP A 524 -19.57 -14.88 4.12
N LYS A 525 -18.29 -14.66 4.42
CA LYS A 525 -17.73 -13.35 4.80
C LYS A 525 -18.51 -12.70 5.96
N GLN A 526 -18.88 -13.49 6.97
CA GLN A 526 -19.65 -13.04 8.12
C GLN A 526 -18.75 -12.66 9.30
N TYR A 527 -18.91 -11.43 9.77
CA TYR A 527 -18.31 -10.93 11.00
C TYR A 527 -19.26 -11.08 12.19
N SER A 528 -18.81 -10.73 13.39
CA SER A 528 -19.56 -10.97 14.63
C SER A 528 -20.96 -10.33 14.60
N ARG A 529 -21.08 -9.09 14.07
CA ARG A 529 -22.39 -8.43 13.97
C ARG A 529 -23.29 -9.01 12.88
N ASN A 530 -22.73 -9.60 11.82
CA ASN A 530 -23.53 -10.30 10.81
C ASN A 530 -24.27 -11.51 11.42
N SER A 531 -23.73 -12.09 12.49
CA SER A 531 -24.32 -13.20 13.25
C SER A 531 -25.18 -12.74 14.43
N GLY A 532 -25.54 -11.46 14.50
CA GLY A 532 -26.41 -10.90 15.54
C GLY A 532 -25.73 -10.55 16.87
N ARG A 533 -24.38 -10.58 16.94
CA ARG A 533 -23.66 -10.07 18.13
C ARG A 533 -23.73 -8.55 18.17
N ALA A 534 -23.68 -7.98 19.37
CA ALA A 534 -23.74 -6.54 19.58
C ALA A 534 -22.45 -5.80 19.19
N GLU A 535 -21.31 -6.48 19.27
CA GLU A 535 -19.97 -5.94 19.05
C GLU A 535 -19.29 -6.64 17.86
N GLY A 536 -18.31 -5.94 17.26
CA GLY A 536 -17.57 -6.40 16.09
C GLY A 536 -17.85 -5.59 14.83
N ILE A 537 -17.45 -6.16 13.70
CA ILE A 537 -17.64 -5.65 12.36
C ILE A 537 -19.00 -6.12 11.83
N GLU A 538 -19.64 -5.26 11.03
CA GLU A 538 -20.78 -5.61 10.18
C GLU A 538 -20.37 -5.39 8.73
N LEU A 539 -20.23 -6.45 7.94
CA LEU A 539 -20.04 -6.32 6.50
C LEU A 539 -21.39 -6.29 5.79
N VAL A 540 -21.72 -5.18 5.13
CA VAL A 540 -22.88 -5.06 4.24
C VAL A 540 -22.42 -5.31 2.81
N LYS A 541 -22.90 -6.41 2.21
CA LYS A 541 -22.52 -6.84 0.86
C LYS A 541 -23.59 -6.39 -0.14
N LEU A 542 -23.20 -5.58 -1.11
CA LEU A 542 -24.06 -5.14 -2.20
C LEU A 542 -23.49 -5.66 -3.52
N THR A 543 -24.12 -6.67 -4.09
CA THR A 543 -23.81 -7.15 -5.44
C THR A 543 -24.84 -6.60 -6.41
N ALA A 544 -24.44 -6.27 -7.64
CA ALA A 544 -25.41 -6.04 -8.71
C ALA A 544 -26.43 -7.18 -8.72
N ALA A 545 -27.72 -6.86 -8.57
CA ALA A 545 -28.76 -7.84 -8.82
C ALA A 545 -28.61 -8.19 -10.30
N ALA A 546 -28.35 -9.46 -10.62
CA ALA A 546 -28.43 -9.93 -11.99
C ALA A 546 -29.72 -9.38 -12.59
N SER A 547 -29.59 -8.64 -13.70
CA SER A 547 -30.71 -8.14 -14.49
C SER A 547 -31.60 -9.32 -14.88
N GLY A 548 -32.59 -9.62 -14.02
CA GLY A 548 -33.32 -10.88 -14.04
C GLY A 548 -34.17 -10.99 -12.78
N VAL A 549 -35.39 -10.45 -12.86
CA VAL A 549 -36.45 -10.67 -11.87
C VAL A 549 -36.59 -12.17 -11.61
N VAL A 550 -36.25 -12.62 -10.41
CA VAL A 550 -36.85 -13.82 -9.82
C VAL A 550 -37.32 -13.44 -8.43
N SER A 551 -38.61 -13.13 -8.33
CA SER A 551 -39.33 -13.11 -7.07
C SER A 551 -39.30 -14.51 -6.46
N VAL A 552 -38.60 -14.70 -5.34
CA VAL A 552 -38.81 -15.88 -4.50
C VAL A 552 -39.97 -15.55 -3.58
N ALA A 553 -41.15 -16.04 -3.94
CA ALA A 553 -42.34 -15.99 -3.10
C ALA A 553 -42.09 -16.78 -1.80
N ALA A 554 -42.44 -16.17 -0.67
CA ALA A 554 -42.48 -16.85 0.62
C ALA A 554 -43.57 -17.93 0.59
N SER A 555 -43.20 -19.16 0.92
CA SER A 555 -44.15 -20.25 1.15
C SER A 555 -45.07 -19.92 2.33
N PRO A 556 -46.40 -20.08 2.19
CA PRO A 556 -47.32 -19.88 3.30
C PRO A 556 -47.26 -21.07 4.26
N GLY A 557 -47.16 -20.77 5.55
CA GLY A 557 -47.15 -21.75 6.63
C GLY A 557 -48.40 -22.62 6.65
N VAL A 558 -48.19 -23.91 6.92
CA VAL A 558 -49.23 -24.90 7.21
C VAL A 558 -49.69 -24.70 8.66
N ARG A 559 -51.01 -24.78 8.86
CA ARG A 559 -51.70 -24.72 10.16
C ARG A 559 -51.34 -25.87 11.09
#